data_AF-A0A843KMR4-F1
#
_entry.id   AF-A0A843KMR4-F1
#
_cell.length_a   1.000
_cell.length_b   1.000
_cell.length_c   1.000
_cell.angle_alpha   90.00
_cell.angle_beta   90.00
_cell.angle_gamma   90.00
#
_symmetry.space_group_name_H-M   'P 1'
#
loop_
_entity.id
_entity.type
_entity.pdbx_description
1 polymer ?
#
loop_
_entity_poly.entity_id
_entity_poly.type
_entity_poly.pdbx_seq_one_letter_code
_entity_poly.pdbx_strand_id
1 'polypeptide(L)' 'VGKPILFLGTGQGYDDIMPFEPLAVVNELLGGEV' A
#
# COMPACT_ATOMS: atom_id res chain seq x y z
N VAL A 1 2.51 -18.60 6.07
CA VAL A 1 3.15 -17.35 6.55
C VAL A 1 4.35 -17.07 5.66
N GLY A 2 4.57 -15.83 5.21
CA GLY A 2 5.78 -15.46 4.46
C GLY A 2 5.65 -15.31 2.94
N LYS A 3 4.44 -15.12 2.38
CA LYS A 3 4.32 -14.66 0.99
C LYS A 3 4.39 -13.12 0.98
N PRO A 4 5.22 -12.51 0.12
CA PRO A 4 5.29 -11.06 0.06
C PRO A 4 3.99 -10.49 -0.54
N ILE A 5 3.56 -9.35 -0.01
CA ILE A 5 2.56 -8.50 -0.67
C ILE A 5 3.34 -7.70 -1.71
N LEU A 6 2.92 -7.79 -2.97
CA LEU A 6 3.59 -7.09 -4.08
C LEU A 6 2.86 -5.80 -4.47
N PHE A 7 1.53 -5.79 -4.35
CA PHE A 7 0.70 -4.70 -4.82
C PHE A 7 -0.48 -4.43 -3.87
N LEU A 8 -0.99 -3.19 -3.93
CA LEU A 8 -2.19 -2.73 -3.25
C LEU A 8 -3.23 -2.26 -4.26
N GLY A 9 -4.50 -2.59 -4.00
CA GLY A 9 -5.63 -1.95 -4.66
C GLY A 9 -5.91 -0.60 -4.01
N THR A 10 -5.97 0.45 -4.81
CA THR A 10 -6.15 1.85 -4.35
C THR A 10 -7.52 2.42 -4.71
N GLY A 11 -8.37 1.63 -5.38
CA GLY A 11 -9.67 2.03 -5.87
C GLY A 11 -10.45 0.85 -6.44
N GLN A 12 -11.41 1.13 -7.34
CA GLN A 12 -12.34 0.14 -7.90
C GLN A 12 -12.12 -0.13 -9.40
N GLY A 13 -11.26 0.64 -10.07
CA GLY A 13 -10.86 0.43 -11.45
C GLY A 13 -9.79 -0.66 -11.60
N TYR A 14 -9.66 -1.19 -12.81
CA TYR A 14 -8.64 -2.21 -13.12
C TYR A 14 -7.21 -1.70 -12.99
N ASP A 15 -7.02 -0.40 -13.19
CA ASP A 15 -5.71 0.25 -13.13
C ASP A 15 -5.40 0.83 -11.74
N ASP A 16 -6.32 0.69 -10.78
CA ASP A 16 -6.17 1.22 -9.43
C ASP A 16 -5.29 0.29 -8.58
N ILE A 17 -4.07 0.05 -9.06
CA ILE A 17 -3.07 -0.83 -8.44
C ILE A 17 -1.72 -0.12 -8.32
N MET A 18 -1.08 -0.27 -7.16
CA MET A 18 0.25 0.30 -6.91
C MET A 18 1.19 -0.73 -6.27
N PRO A 19 2.52 -0.59 -6.41
CA PRO A 19 3.48 -1.39 -5.66
C PRO A 19 3.29 -1.23 -4.15
N PHE A 20 3.46 -2.33 -3.40
CA PHE A 20 3.36 -2.31 -1.95
C PHE A 20 4.67 -1.86 -1.30
N GLU A 21 4.64 -0.70 -0.65
CA GLU A 21 5.74 -0.18 0.17
C GLU A 21 5.31 -0.13 1.65
N PRO A 22 5.78 -1.07 2.51
CA PRO A 22 5.27 -1.21 3.88
C PRO A 22 5.33 0.07 4.71
N LEU A 23 6.43 0.82 4.60
CA LEU A 23 6.64 2.03 5.40
C LEU A 23 5.69 3.16 4.97
N ALA A 24 5.48 3.34 3.67
CA ALA A 24 4.58 4.35 3.14
C ALA A 24 3.14 4.10 3.60
N VAL A 25 2.70 2.84 3.57
CA VAL A 25 1.34 2.44 3.99
C VAL A 25 1.13 2.68 5.49
N VAL A 26 2.11 2.33 6.32
CA VAL A 26 2.03 2.59 7.77
C VAL A 26 1.98 4.09 8.05
N ASN A 27 2.79 4.87 7.33
CA ASN A 27 2.80 6.33 7.49
C ASN A 27 1.47 6.96 7.05
N GLU A 28 0.86 6.50 5.96
CA GLU A 28 -0.46 6.96 5.52
C GLU A 28 -1.56 6.63 6.54
N LEU A 29 -1.57 5.40 7.05
CA LEU A 29 -2.57 4.92 8.00
C LEU A 29 -2.49 5.61 9.37
N LEU A 30 -1.27 5.95 9.80
CA LEU A 30 -1.01 6.52 11.12
C LEU A 30 -0.75 8.03 11.08
N GLY A 31 -0.77 8.65 9.89
CA GLY A 31 -0.55 10.09 9.71
C GLY A 31 0.87 10.55 10.04
N GLY A 32 1.88 9.81 9.60
CA GLY A 32 3.31 10.11 9.84
C GLY A 32 3.66 11.57 9.54
N GLU A 33 4.34 12.23 10.48
CA GLU A 33 4.74 13.64 10.37
C GLU A 33 5.65 13.87 9.16
N VAL A 34 5.39 14.97 8.43
CA VAL A 34 6.10 15.42 7.22
C VAL A 34 7.42 16.11 7.57
#